data_AF-A0A0E0JT72-F1
#
_entry.id   AF-A0A0E0JT72-F1
#
_cell.length_a   1.000
_cell.length_b   1.000
_cell.length_c   1.000
_cell.angle_alpha   90.00
_cell.angle_beta   90.00
_cell.angle_gamma   90.00
#
_symmetry.space_group_name_H-M   'P 1'
#
loop_
_entity.id
_entity.type
_entity.pdbx_description
1 polymer ?
#
loop_
_entity_poly.entity_id
_entity_poly.type
_entity_poly.pdbx_seq_one_letter_code
_entity_poly.pdbx_strand_id
1 'polypeptide(L)'
;MAAIATVYLSLLLPQLLLLLHGAAPAVLGFTRGDFPEDFVFGSATSSYQYEGGVDEDGRSPSNWDIFTHEGKMPGRSTADVAADGYHKYKDDLKLMVETNLEAYRLSISWSRLIPNGRGAVNPKGLQYYNYIIDELVKNGIQVHIMIYQLDLPQVLEDEYGGWLSPRILEDFKAYADVCFREFGDRVSHWITIDEPNVASIGSYDSGQLAPGRCSDPFGIRKCTIGNSSVEPYIAVHNMLLAHASVTKLYREKYQVAGKGVIGISVYTFWAYPLTNSTVDLEATKRCQDFMLH
;
A
#
# COMPACT_ATOMS: atom_id res chain seq x y z
N MET A 1 42.74 -54.96 -15.49
CA MET A 1 41.80 -55.05 -14.36
C MET A 1 41.78 -53.81 -13.45
N ALA A 2 42.84 -52.98 -13.39
CA ALA A 2 42.85 -51.78 -12.55
C ALA A 2 41.96 -50.61 -13.05
N ALA A 3 41.68 -50.52 -14.37
CA ALA A 3 40.90 -49.41 -14.93
C ALA A 3 39.37 -49.53 -14.76
N ILE A 4 38.86 -50.74 -14.48
CA ILE A 4 37.40 -50.98 -14.36
C ILE A 4 36.91 -50.67 -12.93
N ALA A 5 37.75 -50.86 -11.91
CA ALA A 5 37.41 -50.56 -10.52
C ALA A 5 37.30 -49.05 -10.23
N THR A 6 38.05 -48.21 -10.95
CA THR A 6 38.05 -46.75 -10.76
C THR A 6 36.78 -46.09 -11.30
N VAL A 7 36.17 -46.66 -12.34
CA VAL A 7 34.94 -46.12 -12.96
C VAL A 7 33.71 -46.38 -12.08
N TYR A 8 33.62 -47.55 -11.45
CA TYR A 8 32.49 -47.86 -10.54
C TYR A 8 32.50 -47.04 -9.24
N LEU A 9 33.68 -46.72 -8.69
CA LEU A 9 33.78 -45.87 -7.50
C LEU A 9 33.42 -44.40 -7.79
N SER A 10 33.69 -43.93 -9.02
CA SER A 10 33.40 -42.56 -9.46
C SER A 10 31.91 -42.28 -9.76
N LEU A 11 31.11 -43.32 -9.98
CA LEU A 11 29.66 -43.21 -10.22
C LEU A 11 28.82 -43.40 -8.94
N LEU A 12 29.37 -44.04 -7.91
CA LEU A 12 28.70 -44.21 -6.62
C LEU A 12 28.80 -42.95 -5.73
N LEU A 13 29.89 -42.19 -5.80
CA LEU A 13 30.03 -40.93 -5.06
C LEU A 13 28.95 -39.87 -5.38
N PRO A 14 28.62 -39.56 -6.65
CA PRO A 14 27.59 -38.58 -6.96
C PRO A 14 26.18 -39.07 -6.59
N GLN A 15 25.91 -40.38 -6.63
CA GLN A 15 24.63 -40.95 -6.18
C GLN A 15 24.46 -40.92 -4.65
N LEU A 16 25.56 -41.12 -3.90
CA LEU A 16 25.54 -40.97 -2.44
C LEU A 16 25.44 -39.50 -2.00
N LEU A 17 26.04 -38.58 -2.77
CA LEU A 17 25.91 -37.12 -2.57
C LEU A 17 24.51 -36.59 -2.93
N LEU A 18 23.83 -37.20 -3.91
CA LEU A 18 22.43 -36.89 -4.24
C LEU A 18 21.44 -37.36 -3.15
N LEU A 19 21.76 -38.43 -2.40
CA LEU A 19 21.01 -38.84 -1.22
C LEU A 19 21.26 -37.94 0.01
N LEU A 20 22.36 -37.19 0.03
CA LEU A 20 22.73 -36.27 1.13
C LEU A 20 22.26 -34.81 0.90
N HIS A 21 21.74 -34.47 -0.28
CA HIS A 21 21.17 -33.15 -0.59
C HIS A 21 19.63 -33.12 -0.59
N GLY A 22 19.00 -34.18 -0.09
CA GLY A 22 17.55 -34.23 0.18
C GLY A 22 17.13 -33.64 1.52
N ALA A 23 18.01 -32.87 2.20
CA ALA A 23 17.56 -32.01 3.28
C ALA A 23 16.81 -30.84 2.66
N ALA A 24 15.50 -31.01 2.47
CA ALA A 24 14.60 -29.87 2.49
C ALA A 24 15.07 -28.95 3.63
N PRO A 25 15.18 -27.62 3.40
CA PRO A 25 15.60 -26.71 4.46
C PRO A 25 14.77 -27.07 5.68
N ALA A 26 15.41 -27.25 6.84
CA ALA A 26 14.72 -27.60 8.07
C ALA A 26 13.53 -26.65 8.20
N VAL A 27 12.33 -27.15 7.90
CA VAL A 27 11.10 -26.41 8.16
C VAL A 27 11.23 -26.14 9.64
N LEU A 28 11.24 -24.87 10.03
CA LEU A 28 11.50 -24.42 11.41
C LEU A 28 10.43 -24.93 12.41
N GLY A 29 9.65 -25.95 12.04
CA GLY A 29 8.56 -26.53 12.81
C GLY A 29 7.32 -25.66 12.86
N PHE A 30 7.41 -24.41 12.39
CA PHE A 30 6.32 -23.45 12.51
C PHE A 30 5.14 -23.80 11.61
N THR A 31 3.96 -23.76 12.21
CA THR A 31 2.66 -23.98 11.58
C THR A 31 1.73 -22.82 11.90
N ARG A 32 0.59 -22.72 11.20
CA ARG A 32 -0.45 -21.76 11.57
C ARG A 32 -0.95 -21.94 13.01
N GLY A 33 -0.83 -23.15 13.57
CA GLY A 33 -1.24 -23.45 14.95
C GLY A 33 -0.35 -22.82 16.03
N ASP A 34 0.78 -22.22 15.66
CA ASP A 34 1.63 -21.47 16.60
C ASP A 34 1.14 -20.03 16.84
N PHE A 35 0.12 -19.60 16.10
CA PHE A 35 -0.54 -18.29 16.23
C PHE A 35 -1.92 -18.46 16.91
N PRO A 36 -2.49 -17.39 17.49
CA PRO A 36 -3.88 -17.41 17.98
C PRO A 36 -4.85 -17.92 16.92
N GLU A 37 -5.92 -18.60 17.32
CA GLU A 37 -6.92 -19.18 16.40
C GLU A 37 -7.60 -18.12 15.51
N ASP A 38 -7.65 -16.88 15.97
CA ASP A 38 -8.22 -15.72 15.27
C ASP A 38 -7.17 -14.88 14.52
N PHE A 39 -5.92 -15.34 14.44
CA PHE A 39 -4.89 -14.68 13.65
C PHE A 39 -5.19 -14.82 12.15
N VAL A 40 -5.02 -13.72 11.41
CA VAL A 40 -5.37 -13.65 9.98
C VAL A 40 -4.10 -13.49 9.14
N PHE A 41 -3.82 -14.48 8.28
CA PHE A 41 -2.76 -14.41 7.29
C PHE A 41 -3.29 -13.88 5.96
N GLY A 42 -2.72 -12.76 5.52
CA GLY A 42 -3.15 -12.09 4.29
C GLY A 42 -2.00 -11.67 3.38
N SER A 43 -2.39 -11.09 2.25
CA SER A 43 -1.49 -10.42 1.30
C SER A 43 -2.06 -9.03 0.99
N ALA A 44 -1.21 -8.16 0.44
CA ALA A 44 -1.58 -6.78 0.19
C ALA A 44 -1.12 -6.29 -1.19
N THR A 45 -1.93 -5.44 -1.80
CA THR A 45 -1.56 -4.64 -2.98
C THR A 45 -2.06 -3.22 -2.81
N SER A 46 -1.66 -2.34 -3.71
CA SER A 46 -2.27 -1.04 -3.87
C SER A 46 -2.55 -0.72 -5.33
N SER A 47 -3.55 0.12 -5.54
CA SER A 47 -4.10 0.49 -6.84
C SER A 47 -3.02 0.85 -7.85
N TYR A 48 -2.22 1.88 -7.60
CA TYR A 48 -1.23 2.35 -8.56
C TYR A 48 -0.08 1.35 -8.79
N GLN A 49 0.26 0.54 -7.80
CA GLN A 49 1.34 -0.45 -7.91
C GLN A 49 0.91 -1.74 -8.63
N TYR A 50 -0.40 -2.02 -8.69
CA TYR A 50 -0.94 -3.29 -9.17
C TYR A 50 -1.82 -3.15 -10.42
N GLU A 51 -2.75 -2.19 -10.43
CA GLU A 51 -3.86 -2.19 -11.39
C GLU A 51 -3.44 -1.93 -12.84
N GLY A 52 -2.69 -0.86 -13.12
CA GLY A 52 -2.56 -0.35 -14.48
C GLY A 52 -3.89 0.21 -15.02
N GLY A 53 -4.07 0.21 -16.35
CA GLY A 53 -5.31 0.71 -16.98
C GLY A 53 -5.57 2.17 -16.62
N VAL A 54 -4.52 2.99 -16.72
CA VAL A 54 -4.49 4.36 -16.18
C VAL A 54 -5.38 5.36 -16.93
N ASP A 55 -5.69 5.08 -18.20
CA ASP A 55 -6.57 5.89 -19.07
C ASP A 55 -7.74 5.06 -19.63
N GLU A 56 -8.21 4.11 -18.82
CA GLU A 56 -9.26 3.18 -19.23
C GLU A 56 -10.55 3.39 -18.45
N ASP A 57 -11.68 3.15 -19.14
CA ASP A 57 -13.00 3.05 -18.53
C ASP A 57 -13.37 4.26 -17.64
N GLY A 58 -12.90 5.45 -18.03
CA GLY A 58 -13.24 6.72 -17.39
C GLY A 58 -12.42 7.05 -16.15
N ARG A 59 -11.34 6.32 -15.84
CA ARG A 59 -10.34 6.77 -14.85
C ARG A 59 -9.69 8.07 -15.33
N SER A 60 -9.43 9.00 -14.41
CA SER A 60 -8.61 10.20 -14.68
C SER A 60 -7.17 10.01 -14.18
N PRO A 61 -6.24 10.90 -14.56
CA PRO A 61 -4.91 10.91 -13.98
C PRO A 61 -4.90 11.15 -12.46
N SER A 62 -4.03 10.44 -11.76
CA SER A 62 -3.56 10.74 -10.41
C SER A 62 -2.24 11.53 -10.46
N ASN A 63 -1.82 12.05 -9.31
CA ASN A 63 -0.50 12.66 -9.11
C ASN A 63 0.66 11.73 -9.49
N TRP A 64 0.49 10.43 -9.32
CA TRP A 64 1.47 9.44 -9.69
C TRP A 64 1.58 9.25 -11.20
N ASP A 65 0.47 9.31 -11.95
CA ASP A 65 0.51 9.27 -13.41
C ASP A 65 1.43 10.40 -13.92
N ILE A 66 1.10 11.63 -13.56
CA ILE A 66 1.88 12.83 -13.93
C ILE A 66 3.34 12.69 -13.52
N PHE A 67 3.58 12.31 -12.26
CA PHE A 67 4.92 12.17 -11.74
C PHE A 67 5.77 11.18 -12.54
N THR A 68 5.23 10.01 -12.86
CA THR A 68 5.99 8.98 -13.59
C THR A 68 6.19 9.35 -15.05
N HIS A 69 5.19 9.94 -15.72
CA HIS A 69 5.32 10.42 -17.10
C HIS A 69 6.30 11.60 -17.27
N GLU A 70 6.56 12.35 -16.20
CA GLU A 70 7.67 13.32 -16.15
C GLU A 70 9.06 12.67 -16.07
N GLY A 71 9.15 11.34 -16.05
CA GLY A 71 10.41 10.59 -16.05
C GLY A 71 11.14 10.62 -14.70
N LYS A 72 10.39 10.82 -13.62
CA LYS A 72 10.90 11.00 -12.26
C LYS A 72 11.29 9.70 -11.55
N MET A 73 10.89 8.55 -12.10
CA MET A 73 11.22 7.22 -11.58
C MET A 73 12.57 6.69 -12.10
N PRO A 74 13.26 5.83 -11.35
CA PRO A 74 14.42 5.09 -11.84
C PRO A 74 14.10 4.38 -13.16
N GLY A 75 14.96 4.54 -14.16
CA GLY A 75 14.73 3.95 -15.49
C GLY A 75 13.54 4.53 -16.26
N ARG A 76 12.92 5.62 -15.77
CA ARG A 76 11.72 6.26 -16.35
C ARG A 76 10.53 5.29 -16.47
N SER A 77 10.43 4.34 -15.56
CA SER A 77 9.27 3.44 -15.51
C SER A 77 7.99 4.20 -15.15
N THR A 78 6.88 3.74 -15.70
CA THR A 78 5.51 4.16 -15.36
C THR A 78 4.73 2.97 -14.82
N ALA A 79 3.54 3.22 -14.28
CA ALA A 79 2.62 2.17 -13.86
C ALA A 79 1.41 2.05 -14.79
N ASP A 80 1.55 2.49 -16.06
CA ASP A 80 0.45 2.49 -17.04
C ASP A 80 -0.17 1.09 -17.19
N VAL A 81 0.69 0.08 -17.10
CA VAL A 81 0.31 -1.35 -17.07
C VAL A 81 0.48 -1.96 -15.67
N ALA A 82 1.56 -1.62 -14.94
CA ALA A 82 1.89 -2.25 -13.66
C ALA A 82 1.91 -3.80 -13.74
N ALA A 83 1.20 -4.50 -12.84
CA ALA A 83 0.99 -5.95 -12.93
C ALA A 83 -0.15 -6.33 -13.88
N ASP A 84 -0.80 -5.34 -14.50
CA ASP A 84 -2.00 -5.48 -15.33
C ASP A 84 -3.21 -6.02 -14.53
N GLY A 85 -3.25 -5.68 -13.24
CA GLY A 85 -4.28 -6.15 -12.30
C GLY A 85 -5.69 -5.76 -12.71
N TYR A 86 -5.87 -4.62 -13.37
CA TYR A 86 -7.17 -4.16 -13.86
C TYR A 86 -7.82 -5.14 -14.84
N HIS A 87 -7.00 -5.88 -15.59
CA HIS A 87 -7.46 -6.90 -16.52
C HIS A 87 -7.35 -8.32 -15.96
N LYS A 88 -6.37 -8.58 -15.10
CA LYS A 88 -6.01 -9.93 -14.61
C LYS A 88 -6.56 -10.29 -13.23
N TYR A 89 -7.25 -9.37 -12.55
CA TYR A 89 -7.81 -9.59 -11.21
C TYR A 89 -8.59 -10.90 -11.06
N LYS A 90 -9.27 -11.39 -12.11
CA LYS A 90 -9.99 -12.68 -12.07
C LYS A 90 -9.07 -13.89 -11.91
N ASP A 91 -7.87 -13.86 -12.49
CA ASP A 91 -6.90 -14.93 -12.35
C ASP A 91 -6.14 -14.79 -11.03
N ASP A 92 -5.83 -13.56 -10.61
CA ASP A 92 -5.21 -13.31 -9.30
C ASP A 92 -6.12 -13.75 -8.14
N LEU A 93 -7.43 -13.54 -8.26
CA LEU A 93 -8.41 -14.04 -7.29
C LEU A 93 -8.38 -15.58 -7.16
N LYS A 94 -8.20 -16.32 -8.26
CA LYS A 94 -8.05 -17.78 -8.20
C LYS A 94 -6.80 -18.17 -7.42
N LEU A 95 -5.69 -17.48 -7.67
CA LEU A 95 -4.43 -17.73 -6.97
C LEU A 95 -4.56 -17.45 -5.46
N MET A 96 -5.29 -16.41 -5.07
CA MET A 96 -5.56 -16.11 -3.65
C MET A 96 -6.34 -17.24 -2.96
N VAL A 97 -7.33 -17.82 -3.66
CA VAL A 97 -8.10 -18.98 -3.16
C VAL A 97 -7.23 -20.23 -3.07
N GLU A 98 -6.45 -20.53 -4.12
CA GLU A 98 -5.55 -21.69 -4.16
C GLU A 98 -4.45 -21.63 -3.09
N THR A 99 -4.01 -20.42 -2.73
CA THR A 99 -3.02 -20.18 -1.67
C THR A 99 -3.64 -20.22 -0.26
N ASN A 100 -4.96 -20.38 -0.14
CA ASN A 100 -5.69 -20.40 1.12
C ASN A 100 -5.44 -19.11 1.95
N LEU A 101 -5.55 -17.97 1.27
CA LEU A 101 -5.43 -16.64 1.87
C LEU A 101 -6.64 -16.34 2.76
N GLU A 102 -6.43 -15.81 3.96
CA GLU A 102 -7.53 -15.51 4.89
C GLU A 102 -8.00 -14.06 4.79
N ALA A 103 -7.13 -13.15 4.35
CA ALA A 103 -7.47 -11.76 4.06
C ALA A 103 -6.70 -11.19 2.87
N TYR A 104 -7.35 -10.27 2.15
CA TYR A 104 -6.70 -9.46 1.13
C TYR A 104 -6.86 -7.98 1.45
N ARG A 105 -5.72 -7.30 1.52
CA ARG A 105 -5.64 -5.86 1.72
C ARG A 105 -5.41 -5.17 0.38
N LEU A 106 -6.30 -4.28 -0.03
CA LEU A 106 -6.21 -3.54 -1.29
C LEU A 106 -6.54 -2.07 -1.08
N SER A 107 -6.01 -1.18 -1.93
CA SER A 107 -6.49 0.20 -1.99
C SER A 107 -7.50 0.41 -3.11
N ILE A 108 -8.38 1.39 -2.92
CA ILE A 108 -9.30 1.88 -3.94
C ILE A 108 -8.65 3.09 -4.60
N SER A 109 -8.56 3.11 -5.92
CA SER A 109 -8.05 4.26 -6.64
C SER A 109 -9.08 5.38 -6.67
N TRP A 110 -8.78 6.49 -6.00
CA TRP A 110 -9.67 7.64 -5.96
C TRP A 110 -9.95 8.16 -7.37
N SER A 111 -8.91 8.32 -8.18
CA SER A 111 -9.03 8.78 -9.57
C SER A 111 -9.78 7.80 -10.50
N ARG A 112 -9.89 6.52 -10.15
CA ARG A 112 -10.74 5.56 -10.87
C ARG A 112 -12.19 5.62 -10.41
N LEU A 113 -12.42 5.69 -9.09
CA LEU A 113 -13.76 5.67 -8.52
C LEU A 113 -14.49 7.00 -8.71
N ILE A 114 -13.79 8.12 -8.52
CA ILE A 114 -14.30 9.49 -8.66
C ILE A 114 -13.29 10.32 -9.49
N PRO A 115 -13.38 10.27 -10.83
CA PRO A 115 -12.37 10.84 -11.73
C PRO A 115 -12.12 12.35 -11.53
N ASN A 116 -13.17 13.13 -11.30
CA ASN A 116 -12.99 14.57 -11.08
C ASN A 116 -12.56 14.92 -9.64
N GLY A 117 -12.10 13.93 -8.86
CA GLY A 117 -11.86 14.02 -7.41
C GLY A 117 -13.13 14.18 -6.57
N ARG A 118 -14.19 14.71 -7.17
CA ARG A 118 -15.50 14.98 -6.58
C ARG A 118 -16.62 14.55 -7.53
N GLY A 119 -17.83 14.44 -6.98
CA GLY A 119 -19.05 14.29 -7.76
C GLY A 119 -19.41 12.84 -8.05
N ALA A 120 -19.76 12.55 -9.30
CA ALA A 120 -20.34 11.26 -9.68
C ALA A 120 -19.31 10.12 -9.62
N VAL A 121 -19.78 8.97 -9.13
CA VAL A 121 -19.02 7.72 -9.17
C VAL A 121 -18.91 7.24 -10.62
N ASN A 122 -17.71 6.82 -11.02
CA ASN A 122 -17.50 6.12 -12.28
C ASN A 122 -18.08 4.70 -12.20
N PRO A 123 -19.13 4.36 -12.99
CA PRO A 123 -19.77 3.05 -12.92
C PRO A 123 -18.81 1.89 -13.23
N LYS A 124 -17.81 2.10 -14.08
CA LYS A 124 -16.83 1.06 -14.44
C LYS A 124 -15.83 0.81 -13.33
N GLY A 125 -15.31 1.88 -12.72
CA GLY A 125 -14.48 1.77 -11.51
C GLY A 125 -15.22 1.08 -10.36
N LEU A 126 -16.49 1.46 -10.14
CA LEU A 126 -17.34 0.84 -9.13
C LEU A 126 -17.59 -0.66 -9.42
N GLN A 127 -17.86 -1.02 -10.68
CA GLN A 127 -18.04 -2.42 -11.09
C GLN A 127 -16.78 -3.26 -10.85
N TYR A 128 -15.61 -2.72 -11.15
CA TYR A 128 -14.32 -3.38 -10.94
C TYR A 128 -14.10 -3.75 -9.47
N TYR A 129 -14.21 -2.77 -8.56
CA TYR A 129 -14.03 -3.02 -7.13
C TYR A 129 -15.12 -3.92 -6.54
N ASN A 130 -16.39 -3.73 -6.94
CA ASN A 130 -17.46 -4.63 -6.48
C ASN A 130 -17.19 -6.08 -6.86
N TYR A 131 -16.74 -6.36 -8.09
CA TYR A 131 -16.44 -7.74 -8.48
C TYR A 131 -15.35 -8.36 -7.60
N ILE A 132 -14.25 -7.62 -7.35
CA ILE A 132 -13.15 -8.11 -6.50
C ILE A 132 -13.67 -8.42 -5.10
N ILE A 133 -14.40 -7.47 -4.51
CA ILE A 133 -14.95 -7.59 -3.15
C ILE A 133 -15.93 -8.77 -3.08
N ASP A 134 -16.83 -8.92 -4.05
CA ASP A 134 -17.82 -10.00 -4.11
C ASP A 134 -17.14 -11.38 -4.20
N GLU A 135 -16.14 -11.53 -5.07
CA GLU A 135 -15.44 -12.80 -5.21
C GLU A 135 -14.57 -13.13 -3.99
N LEU A 136 -13.95 -12.15 -3.33
CA LEU A 136 -13.23 -12.38 -2.07
C LEU A 136 -14.16 -12.89 -0.98
N VAL A 137 -15.28 -12.18 -0.75
CA VAL A 137 -16.28 -12.55 0.28
C VAL A 137 -16.88 -13.92 -0.01
N LYS A 138 -17.22 -14.21 -1.26
CA LYS A 138 -17.76 -15.50 -1.70
C LYS A 138 -16.81 -16.67 -1.41
N ASN A 139 -15.51 -16.43 -1.45
CA ASN A 139 -14.49 -17.44 -1.14
C ASN A 139 -14.00 -17.39 0.32
N GLY A 140 -14.68 -16.63 1.20
CA GLY A 140 -14.34 -16.56 2.62
C GLY A 140 -13.08 -15.76 2.93
N ILE A 141 -12.56 -14.97 1.98
CA ILE A 141 -11.39 -14.12 2.16
C ILE A 141 -11.85 -12.77 2.71
N GLN A 142 -11.34 -12.36 3.87
CA GLN A 142 -11.67 -11.07 4.47
C GLN A 142 -11.15 -9.91 3.61
N VAL A 143 -12.00 -8.90 3.40
CA VAL A 143 -11.64 -7.72 2.62
C VAL A 143 -11.20 -6.59 3.54
N HIS A 144 -9.96 -6.12 3.34
CA HIS A 144 -9.35 -5.03 4.10
C HIS A 144 -9.06 -3.87 3.14
N ILE A 145 -9.81 -2.77 3.22
CA ILE A 145 -9.67 -1.66 2.27
C ILE A 145 -8.82 -0.54 2.84
N MET A 146 -7.78 -0.16 2.09
CA MET A 146 -7.14 1.15 2.18
C MET A 146 -7.92 2.16 1.34
N ILE A 147 -8.49 3.18 1.98
CA ILE A 147 -9.22 4.23 1.26
C ILE A 147 -8.23 5.04 0.42
N TYR A 148 -7.05 5.35 0.96
CA TYR A 148 -6.02 6.11 0.24
C TYR A 148 -4.61 5.54 0.43
N GLN A 149 -3.90 5.37 -0.70
CA GLN A 149 -2.49 5.00 -0.75
C GLN A 149 -1.81 5.80 -1.87
N LEU A 150 -1.42 7.03 -1.53
CA LEU A 150 -0.63 7.97 -2.36
C LEU A 150 -1.21 8.45 -3.70
N ASP A 151 -2.25 7.82 -4.26
CA ASP A 151 -2.78 8.06 -5.61
C ASP A 151 -3.87 9.15 -5.70
N LEU A 152 -3.54 10.36 -5.24
CA LEU A 152 -4.43 11.52 -5.25
C LEU A 152 -4.85 11.90 -6.69
N PRO A 153 -6.15 12.18 -6.97
CA PRO A 153 -6.55 12.69 -8.28
C PRO A 153 -5.81 13.98 -8.64
N GLN A 154 -5.22 14.04 -9.84
CA GLN A 154 -4.38 15.19 -10.24
C GLN A 154 -5.14 16.51 -10.18
N VAL A 155 -6.43 16.50 -10.49
CA VAL A 155 -7.28 17.71 -10.44
C VAL A 155 -7.30 18.38 -9.05
N LEU A 156 -7.17 17.61 -7.96
CA LEU A 156 -7.10 18.15 -6.60
C LEU A 156 -5.70 18.69 -6.26
N GLU A 157 -4.66 18.06 -6.81
CA GLU A 157 -3.29 18.58 -6.75
C GLU A 157 -3.18 19.92 -7.49
N ASP A 158 -3.72 20.02 -8.70
CA ASP A 158 -3.71 21.23 -9.53
C ASP A 158 -4.50 22.38 -8.90
N GLU A 159 -5.67 22.09 -8.33
CA GLU A 159 -6.58 23.12 -7.86
C GLU A 159 -6.09 23.82 -6.58
N TYR A 160 -5.47 23.08 -5.67
CA TYR A 160 -5.07 23.62 -4.36
C TYR A 160 -3.83 22.98 -3.72
N GLY A 161 -3.07 22.17 -4.45
CA GLY A 161 -1.87 21.51 -3.92
C GLY A 161 -2.16 20.33 -3.00
N GLY A 162 -3.32 19.67 -3.20
CA GLY A 162 -3.63 18.41 -2.52
C GLY A 162 -3.52 18.47 -1.00
N TRP A 163 -2.62 17.65 -0.44
CA TRP A 163 -2.41 17.54 1.01
C TRP A 163 -1.82 18.79 1.66
N LEU A 164 -1.34 19.77 0.89
CA LEU A 164 -0.88 21.05 1.44
C LEU A 164 -2.01 22.03 1.76
N SER A 165 -3.25 21.72 1.37
CA SER A 165 -4.42 22.55 1.64
C SER A 165 -5.40 21.88 2.60
N PRO A 166 -5.99 22.62 3.57
CA PRO A 166 -7.05 22.09 4.42
C PRO A 166 -8.33 21.77 3.63
N ARG A 167 -8.45 22.21 2.37
CA ARG A 167 -9.58 21.87 1.49
C ARG A 167 -9.71 20.36 1.26
N ILE A 168 -8.59 19.62 1.31
CA ILE A 168 -8.57 18.16 1.12
C ILE A 168 -9.40 17.41 2.15
N LEU A 169 -9.63 17.97 3.35
CA LEU A 169 -10.36 17.30 4.42
C LEU A 169 -11.79 16.94 4.01
N GLU A 170 -12.52 17.88 3.40
CA GLU A 170 -13.90 17.66 2.98
C GLU A 170 -13.96 16.73 1.76
N ASP A 171 -13.02 16.86 0.83
CA ASP A 171 -12.97 16.04 -0.38
C ASP A 171 -12.62 14.58 -0.05
N PHE A 172 -11.64 14.36 0.83
CA PHE A 172 -11.29 13.04 1.30
C PHE A 172 -12.43 12.41 2.11
N LYS A 173 -13.11 13.20 2.94
CA LYS A 173 -14.29 12.73 3.68
C LYS A 173 -15.43 12.32 2.76
N ALA A 174 -15.70 13.10 1.71
CA ALA A 174 -16.72 12.78 0.72
C ALA A 174 -16.35 11.51 -0.07
N TYR A 175 -15.09 11.36 -0.47
CA TYR A 175 -14.60 10.15 -1.11
C TYR A 175 -14.74 8.92 -0.20
N ALA A 176 -14.35 9.02 1.07
CA ALA A 176 -14.52 7.95 2.04
C ALA A 176 -16.01 7.61 2.26
N ASP A 177 -16.91 8.59 2.29
CA ASP A 177 -18.37 8.36 2.38
C ASP A 177 -18.89 7.51 1.22
N VAL A 178 -18.36 7.73 0.00
CA VAL A 178 -18.66 6.88 -1.15
C VAL A 178 -18.14 5.46 -0.91
N CYS A 179 -16.88 5.29 -0.53
CA CYS A 179 -16.34 3.95 -0.26
C CYS A 179 -17.16 3.18 0.78
N PHE A 180 -17.54 3.83 1.88
CA PHE A 180 -18.38 3.20 2.92
C PHE A 180 -19.77 2.86 2.42
N ARG A 181 -20.42 3.75 1.66
CA ARG A 181 -21.77 3.52 1.13
C ARG A 181 -21.79 2.38 0.11
N GLU A 182 -20.81 2.33 -0.78
CA GLU A 182 -20.81 1.40 -1.92
C GLU A 182 -20.26 0.01 -1.54
N PHE A 183 -19.39 -0.08 -0.52
CA PHE A 183 -18.68 -1.33 -0.19
C PHE A 183 -18.85 -1.80 1.26
N GLY A 184 -19.34 -0.93 2.16
CA GLY A 184 -19.38 -1.20 3.60
C GLY A 184 -20.34 -2.30 4.05
N ASP A 185 -21.21 -2.80 3.16
CA ASP A 185 -22.03 -3.98 3.43
C ASP A 185 -21.22 -5.29 3.43
N ARG A 186 -20.09 -5.31 2.72
CA ARG A 186 -19.19 -6.48 2.56
C ARG A 186 -17.82 -6.28 3.21
N VAL A 187 -17.39 -5.03 3.40
CA VAL A 187 -16.07 -4.68 3.92
C VAL A 187 -16.13 -4.38 5.41
N SER A 188 -15.36 -5.13 6.20
CA SER A 188 -15.33 -5.00 7.66
C SER A 188 -14.05 -4.37 8.20
N HIS A 189 -13.00 -4.20 7.40
CA HIS A 189 -11.73 -3.62 7.86
C HIS A 189 -11.34 -2.44 6.97
N TRP A 190 -11.27 -1.27 7.57
CA TRP A 190 -10.99 -0.01 6.88
C TRP A 190 -9.68 0.60 7.39
N ILE A 191 -8.79 0.91 6.46
CA ILE A 191 -7.60 1.73 6.67
C ILE A 191 -7.86 3.04 5.94
N THR A 192 -7.95 4.14 6.68
CA THR A 192 -8.17 5.46 6.08
C THR A 192 -7.02 5.87 5.15
N ILE A 193 -5.81 5.96 5.69
CA ILE A 193 -4.61 6.37 4.99
C ILE A 193 -3.52 5.34 5.29
N ASP A 194 -2.82 4.93 4.25
CA ASP A 194 -1.61 4.13 4.38
C ASP A 194 -0.36 5.02 4.46
N GLU A 195 0.47 4.75 5.47
CA GLU A 195 1.80 5.32 5.71
C GLU A 195 1.86 6.86 5.55
N PRO A 196 1.05 7.64 6.30
CA PRO A 196 1.04 9.11 6.15
C PRO A 196 2.41 9.76 6.42
N ASN A 197 3.23 9.13 7.28
CA ASN A 197 4.60 9.56 7.56
C ASN A 197 5.52 9.36 6.34
N VAL A 198 5.46 8.20 5.67
CA VAL A 198 6.21 7.93 4.44
C VAL A 198 5.72 8.81 3.30
N ALA A 199 4.39 8.98 3.17
CA ALA A 199 3.79 9.89 2.21
C ALA A 199 4.33 11.31 2.37
N SER A 200 4.34 11.82 3.61
CA SER A 200 4.82 13.16 3.93
C SER A 200 6.31 13.34 3.62
N ILE A 201 7.17 12.46 4.14
CA ILE A 201 8.62 12.51 3.93
C ILE A 201 8.97 12.35 2.44
N GLY A 202 8.42 11.32 1.80
CA GLY A 202 8.72 11.02 0.41
C GLY A 202 8.22 12.10 -0.57
N SER A 203 7.07 12.71 -0.30
CA SER A 203 6.43 13.61 -1.25
C SER A 203 6.81 15.08 -1.08
N TYR A 204 7.17 15.49 0.14
CA TYR A 204 7.37 16.90 0.52
C TYR A 204 8.70 17.20 1.23
N ASP A 205 9.47 16.19 1.66
CA ASP A 205 10.82 16.36 2.21
C ASP A 205 11.89 15.95 1.20
N SER A 206 11.95 14.67 0.85
CA SER A 206 12.96 14.12 -0.06
C SER A 206 12.60 14.31 -1.54
N GLY A 207 11.31 14.54 -1.83
CA GLY A 207 10.75 14.68 -3.17
C GLY A 207 10.83 13.40 -4.02
N GLN A 208 10.99 12.23 -3.39
CA GLN A 208 11.07 10.92 -4.02
C GLN A 208 9.73 10.39 -4.55
N LEU A 209 8.63 10.76 -3.92
CA LEU A 209 7.26 10.32 -4.25
C LEU A 209 6.46 11.49 -4.83
N ALA A 210 5.35 11.21 -5.53
CA ALA A 210 4.46 12.24 -6.06
C ALA A 210 3.84 13.11 -4.95
N PRO A 211 3.73 14.45 -5.09
CA PRO A 211 4.06 15.26 -6.28
C PRO A 211 5.54 15.62 -6.44
N GLY A 212 6.39 15.31 -5.46
CA GLY A 212 7.84 15.41 -5.60
C GLY A 212 8.42 16.77 -5.28
N ARG A 213 7.95 17.36 -4.19
CA ARG A 213 8.34 18.69 -3.71
C ARG A 213 9.43 18.56 -2.66
N CYS A 214 10.41 19.45 -2.70
CA CYS A 214 11.48 19.51 -1.71
C CYS A 214 12.28 20.81 -1.80
N SER A 215 13.07 21.11 -0.79
CA SER A 215 14.05 22.20 -0.82
C SER A 215 15.30 21.81 -1.62
N ASP A 216 15.78 22.68 -2.51
CA ASP A 216 17.11 22.56 -3.11
C ASP A 216 18.20 22.98 -2.10
N PRO A 217 19.35 22.28 -2.00
CA PRO A 217 19.77 21.10 -2.76
C PRO A 217 19.52 19.76 -2.03
N PHE A 218 18.57 19.69 -1.09
CA PHE A 218 18.48 18.60 -0.10
C PHE A 218 17.64 17.39 -0.54
N GLY A 219 16.83 17.51 -1.59
CA GLY A 219 16.09 16.36 -2.13
C GLY A 219 16.96 15.31 -2.80
N ILE A 220 16.35 14.16 -3.09
CA ILE A 220 16.98 13.09 -3.90
C ILE A 220 17.29 13.57 -5.33
N ARG A 221 16.66 14.67 -5.73
CA ARG A 221 16.83 15.33 -7.02
C ARG A 221 16.76 16.83 -6.84
N LYS A 222 17.15 17.55 -7.89
CA LYS A 222 17.01 18.99 -7.97
C LYS A 222 15.53 19.39 -8.01
N CYS A 223 14.95 19.72 -6.85
CA CYS A 223 13.61 20.29 -6.78
C CYS A 223 13.65 21.77 -7.11
N THR A 224 12.66 22.23 -7.87
CA THR A 224 12.45 23.64 -8.20
C THR A 224 11.35 24.28 -7.36
N ILE A 225 10.61 23.46 -6.61
CA ILE A 225 9.46 23.84 -5.78
C ILE A 225 9.45 23.00 -4.51
N GLY A 226 8.91 23.57 -3.44
CA GLY A 226 8.73 22.89 -2.16
C GLY A 226 9.47 23.58 -1.02
N ASN A 227 9.18 23.11 0.20
CA ASN A 227 9.92 23.51 1.40
C ASN A 227 9.94 22.33 2.39
N SER A 228 11.04 21.59 2.39
CA SER A 228 11.24 20.39 3.22
C SER A 228 11.15 20.65 4.73
N SER A 229 11.30 21.91 5.18
CA SER A 229 11.19 22.26 6.61
C SER A 229 9.76 22.57 7.06
N VAL A 230 8.79 22.63 6.15
CA VAL A 230 7.42 23.08 6.46
C VAL A 230 6.36 22.16 5.84
N GLU A 231 6.48 21.87 4.55
CA GLU A 231 5.47 21.13 3.79
C GLU A 231 5.18 19.71 4.32
N PRO A 232 6.18 18.92 4.76
CA PRO A 232 5.92 17.62 5.38
C PRO A 232 4.96 17.70 6.58
N TYR A 233 5.14 18.71 7.42
CA TYR A 233 4.32 18.92 8.61
C TYR A 233 2.89 19.34 8.25
N ILE A 234 2.73 20.19 7.22
CA ILE A 234 1.40 20.58 6.72
C ILE A 234 0.67 19.36 6.16
N ALA A 235 1.35 18.58 5.32
CA ALA A 235 0.76 17.40 4.69
C ALA A 235 0.30 16.36 5.73
N VAL A 236 1.18 15.99 6.67
CA VAL A 236 0.83 15.00 7.70
C VAL A 236 -0.25 15.53 8.65
N HIS A 237 -0.26 16.83 8.96
CA HIS A 237 -1.31 17.45 9.76
C HIS A 237 -2.68 17.32 9.08
N ASN A 238 -2.78 17.66 7.79
CA ASN A 238 -4.02 17.51 7.04
C ASN A 238 -4.45 16.05 6.89
N MET A 239 -3.51 15.11 6.68
CA MET A 239 -3.79 13.68 6.65
C MET A 239 -4.35 13.17 7.98
N LEU A 240 -3.80 13.59 9.11
CA LEU A 240 -4.27 13.21 10.44
C LEU A 240 -5.67 13.78 10.75
N LEU A 241 -5.93 15.05 10.38
CA LEU A 241 -7.26 15.64 10.49
C LEU A 241 -8.29 14.93 9.58
N ALA A 242 -7.89 14.58 8.37
CA ALA A 242 -8.72 13.85 7.41
C ALA A 242 -9.03 12.43 7.94
N HIS A 243 -8.04 11.72 8.48
CA HIS A 243 -8.23 10.45 9.19
C HIS A 243 -9.25 10.58 10.34
N ALA A 244 -9.10 11.60 11.19
CA ALA A 244 -10.01 11.82 12.32
C ALA A 244 -11.45 12.11 11.84
N SER A 245 -11.61 12.94 10.79
CA SER A 245 -12.89 13.30 10.20
C SER A 245 -13.61 12.10 9.57
N VAL A 246 -12.87 11.27 8.82
CA VAL A 246 -13.37 10.03 8.21
C VAL A 246 -13.70 8.98 9.26
N THR A 247 -12.85 8.81 10.27
CA THR A 247 -13.11 7.89 11.39
C THR A 247 -14.37 8.28 12.14
N LYS A 248 -14.58 9.58 12.40
CA LYS A 248 -15.80 10.08 13.02
C LYS A 248 -17.03 9.78 12.14
N LEU A 249 -16.95 10.07 10.84
CA LEU A 249 -18.01 9.75 9.88
C LEU A 249 -18.38 8.26 9.92
N TYR A 250 -17.39 7.37 9.84
CA TYR A 250 -17.60 5.93 9.89
C TYR A 250 -18.32 5.50 11.17
N ARG A 251 -17.82 5.94 12.33
CA ARG A 251 -18.38 5.60 13.64
C ARG A 251 -19.82 6.09 13.83
N GLU A 252 -20.13 7.29 13.37
CA GLU A 252 -21.45 7.90 13.55
C GLU A 252 -22.50 7.39 12.56
N LYS A 253 -22.10 7.09 11.32
CA LYS A 253 -23.05 6.80 10.22
C LYS A 253 -23.05 5.32 9.80
N TYR A 254 -21.92 4.63 9.86
CA TYR A 254 -21.75 3.31 9.25
C TYR A 254 -21.46 2.18 10.24
N GLN A 255 -20.89 2.49 11.42
CA GLN A 255 -20.58 1.49 12.43
C GLN A 255 -21.82 1.10 13.26
N VAL A 256 -22.79 0.47 12.61
CA VAL A 256 -24.01 -0.05 13.25
C VAL A 256 -23.72 -1.42 13.88
N ALA A 257 -24.15 -1.60 15.13
CA ALA A 257 -24.08 -2.87 15.88
C ALA A 257 -22.66 -3.46 16.08
N GLY A 258 -21.62 -2.62 16.13
CA GLY A 258 -20.24 -3.07 16.40
C GLY A 258 -19.61 -3.88 15.26
N LYS A 259 -20.19 -3.83 14.06
CA LYS A 259 -19.63 -4.49 12.87
C LYS A 259 -18.59 -3.59 12.20
N GLY A 260 -17.42 -4.19 11.97
CA GLY A 260 -16.30 -3.58 11.27
C GLY A 260 -15.46 -2.60 12.09
N VAL A 261 -14.21 -2.44 11.68
CA VAL A 261 -13.19 -1.62 12.34
C VAL A 261 -12.59 -0.63 11.34
N ILE A 262 -12.16 0.52 11.87
CA ILE A 262 -11.49 1.55 11.08
C ILE A 262 -10.22 2.02 11.80
N GLY A 263 -9.14 2.19 11.05
CA GLY A 263 -7.85 2.59 11.55
C GLY A 263 -6.99 3.32 10.52
N ILE A 264 -5.70 3.36 10.81
CA ILE A 264 -4.65 3.97 10.01
C ILE A 264 -3.44 3.03 10.02
N SER A 265 -2.72 2.94 8.91
CA SER A 265 -1.50 2.14 8.79
C SER A 265 -0.31 3.07 8.85
N VAL A 266 0.65 2.80 9.75
CA VAL A 266 1.84 3.62 9.94
C VAL A 266 3.07 2.75 9.75
N TYR A 267 3.93 3.15 8.82
CA TYR A 267 5.22 2.49 8.63
C TYR A 267 6.19 2.93 9.71
N THR A 268 7.00 2.00 10.22
CA THR A 268 8.16 2.37 11.05
C THR A 268 9.25 1.34 10.87
N PHE A 269 10.49 1.80 10.85
CA PHE A 269 11.63 0.93 11.17
C PHE A 269 11.85 0.94 12.68
N TRP A 270 12.40 -0.14 13.22
CA TRP A 270 12.81 -0.16 14.62
C TRP A 270 14.25 0.33 14.72
N ALA A 271 14.44 1.51 15.33
CA ALA A 271 15.76 2.07 15.58
C ALA A 271 16.42 1.37 16.77
N TYR A 272 17.71 1.06 16.63
CA TYR A 272 18.57 0.59 17.73
C TYR A 272 19.67 1.62 17.99
N PRO A 273 20.07 1.82 19.26
CA PRO A 273 21.18 2.71 19.58
C PRO A 273 22.48 2.15 19.03
N LEU A 274 23.34 3.01 18.49
CA LEU A 274 24.65 2.61 17.96
C LEU A 274 25.58 2.12 19.08
N THR A 275 25.52 2.78 20.24
CA THR A 275 26.24 2.39 21.46
C THR A 275 25.35 2.55 22.69
N ASN A 276 25.83 2.12 23.86
CA ASN A 276 25.14 2.33 25.14
C ASN A 276 25.28 3.76 25.70
N SER A 277 25.77 4.73 24.89
CA SER A 277 25.87 6.12 25.33
C SER A 277 24.49 6.77 25.48
N THR A 278 24.38 7.73 26.40
CA THR A 278 23.13 8.50 26.59
C THR A 278 22.72 9.21 25.30
N VAL A 279 23.67 9.73 24.52
CA VAL A 279 23.40 10.45 23.27
C VAL A 279 22.77 9.54 22.22
N ASP A 280 23.23 8.30 22.08
CA ASP A 280 22.67 7.34 21.11
C ASP A 280 21.30 6.81 21.54
N LEU A 281 21.09 6.64 22.84
CA LEU A 281 19.77 6.29 23.40
C LEU A 281 18.75 7.40 23.14
N GLU A 282 19.13 8.67 23.37
CA GLU A 282 18.29 9.82 23.06
C GLU A 282 18.06 9.98 21.55
N ALA A 283 19.07 9.74 20.72
CA ALA A 283 18.94 9.76 19.26
C ALA A 283 17.97 8.69 18.74
N THR A 284 18.03 7.49 19.31
CA THR A 284 17.10 6.39 19.01
C THR A 284 15.67 6.80 19.33
N LYS A 285 15.45 7.38 20.52
CA LYS A 285 14.13 7.88 20.91
C LYS A 285 13.63 8.97 19.96
N ARG A 286 14.46 9.97 19.61
CA ARG A 286 14.08 11.00 18.64
C ARG A 286 13.70 10.41 17.29
N CYS A 287 14.41 9.39 16.83
CA CYS A 287 14.12 8.72 15.57
C CYS A 287 12.74 8.03 15.61
N GLN A 288 12.45 7.32 16.71
CA GLN A 288 11.13 6.71 16.93
C GLN A 288 10.03 7.77 17.03
N ASP A 289 10.27 8.85 17.77
CA ASP A 289 9.31 9.95 17.94
C ASP A 289 8.95 10.60 16.59
N PHE A 290 9.91 10.79 15.68
CA PHE A 290 9.64 11.39 14.37
C PHE A 290 9.00 10.44 13.35
N MET A 291 9.18 9.12 13.52
CA MET A 291 8.68 8.13 12.56
C MET A 291 7.33 7.54 12.95
N LEU A 292 7.04 7.41 14.25
CA LEU A 292 5.89 6.67 14.77
C LEU A 292 4.91 7.50 15.62
N HIS A 293 5.39 8.54 16.31
CA HIS A 293 4.61 9.32 17.28
C HIS A 293 4.19 10.70 16.75
#